data_AF-A0A2S5N328-F1
#
_entry.id   AF-A0A2S5N328-F1
#
_cell.length_a   1.000
_cell.length_b   1.000
_cell.length_c   1.000
_cell.angle_alpha   90.00
_cell.angle_beta   90.00
_cell.angle_gamma   90.00
#
_symmetry.space_group_name_H-M   'P 1'
#
loop_
_entity.id
_entity.type
_entity.pdbx_description
1 polymer ?
#
loop_
_entity_poly.entity_id
_entity_poly.type
_entity_poly.pdbx_seq_one_letter_code
_entity_poly.pdbx_strand_id
1 'polypeptide(L)'
;MRRPHAVKQRLSVYLDADMMARIEKLAAKERVAKSSIAEAAIISFLTADDADRWEAALTRRLDRLTRSVDRVERDLEFSVEALALYIRAWLTATPPLPEGAQAAAPAKGRERYESFIEALGRRLARGQRLAKEVLEEIQPSAGDGAS
;
A
#
# COMPACT_ATOMS: atom_id res chain seq x y z
N MET A 1 0.65 -28.25 23.59
CA MET A 1 2.03 -28.63 23.92
C MET A 1 2.54 -27.77 25.06
N ARG A 2 2.89 -28.37 26.21
CA ARG A 2 3.46 -27.69 27.38
C ARG A 2 4.90 -27.31 27.05
N ARG A 3 5.25 -26.02 27.01
CA ARG A 3 6.66 -25.59 26.82
C ARG A 3 7.49 -26.25 27.93
N PRO A 4 8.60 -26.95 27.63
CA PRO A 4 9.46 -27.50 28.67
C PRO A 4 9.90 -26.37 29.59
N HIS A 5 9.92 -26.60 30.91
CA HIS A 5 10.53 -25.64 31.84
C HIS A 5 11.99 -25.50 31.44
N ALA A 6 12.34 -24.36 30.83
CA ALA A 6 13.72 -24.05 30.51
C ALA A 6 14.53 -24.09 31.82
N VAL A 7 15.63 -24.84 31.82
CA VAL A 7 16.52 -24.94 32.99
C VAL A 7 17.07 -23.55 33.28
N LYS A 8 16.74 -22.98 34.45
CA LYS A 8 17.26 -21.66 34.86
C LYS A 8 18.76 -21.77 35.12
N GLN A 9 19.56 -20.95 34.44
CA GLN A 9 21.00 -20.84 34.68
C GLN A 9 21.28 -19.77 35.74
N ARG A 10 22.26 -20.03 36.62
CA ARG A 10 22.65 -19.08 37.67
C ARG A 10 23.48 -17.96 37.05
N LEU A 11 22.99 -16.74 37.16
CA LEU A 11 23.72 -15.51 36.84
C LEU A 11 24.23 -14.88 38.16
N SER A 12 25.52 -14.59 38.24
CA SER A 12 26.13 -13.87 39.37
C SER A 12 26.64 -12.52 38.88
N VAL A 13 26.06 -11.43 39.39
CA VAL A 13 26.42 -10.05 39.02
C VAL A 13 26.54 -9.21 40.27
N TYR A 14 27.44 -8.22 40.23
CA TYR A 14 27.57 -7.22 41.29
C TYR A 14 26.60 -6.08 40.99
N LEU A 15 25.90 -5.64 42.03
CA LEU A 15 24.96 -4.51 42.00
C LEU A 15 25.39 -3.53 43.08
N ASP A 16 25.29 -2.24 42.80
CA ASP A 16 25.50 -1.22 43.82
C ASP A 16 24.41 -1.31 44.91
N ALA A 17 24.70 -0.74 46.08
CA ALA A 17 23.84 -0.83 47.25
C ALA A 17 22.46 -0.19 47.00
N ASP A 18 22.42 0.92 46.25
CA ASP A 18 21.18 1.63 45.96
C ASP A 18 20.27 0.81 45.05
N MET A 19 20.84 0.13 44.05
CA MET A 19 20.14 -0.75 43.13
C MET A 19 19.59 -1.98 43.85
N MET A 20 20.39 -2.59 44.73
CA MET A 20 19.92 -3.69 45.58
C MET A 20 18.74 -3.26 46.46
N ALA A 21 18.83 -2.11 47.10
CA ALA A 21 17.74 -1.57 47.93
C ALA A 21 16.46 -1.32 47.12
N ARG A 22 16.58 -0.84 45.87
CA ARG A 22 15.44 -0.65 44.96
C ARG A 22 14.78 -1.98 44.58
N ILE A 23 15.58 -2.99 44.22
CA ILE A 23 15.05 -4.33 43.89
C ILE A 23 14.36 -4.94 45.10
N GLU A 24 14.93 -4.80 46.29
CA GLU A 24 14.34 -5.29 47.54
C GLU A 24 13.01 -4.64 47.85
N LYS A 25 12.94 -3.31 47.75
CA LYS A 25 11.71 -2.55 47.95
C LYS A 25 10.63 -2.97 46.98
N LEU A 26 10.97 -3.15 45.70
CA LEU A 26 10.03 -3.56 44.67
C LEU A 26 9.56 -5.01 44.86
N ALA A 27 10.48 -5.92 45.15
CA ALA A 27 10.17 -7.32 45.44
C ALA A 27 9.23 -7.45 46.66
N ALA A 28 9.47 -6.67 47.72
CA ALA A 28 8.62 -6.63 48.89
C ALA A 28 7.21 -6.06 48.57
N LYS A 29 7.15 -4.98 47.79
CA LYS A 29 5.89 -4.35 47.35
C LYS A 29 5.04 -5.31 46.52
N GLU A 30 5.66 -5.98 45.55
CA GLU A 30 4.99 -6.88 44.60
C GLU A 30 4.87 -8.33 45.14
N ARG A 31 5.40 -8.61 46.34
CA ARG A 31 5.39 -9.93 47.01
C ARG A 31 5.99 -11.06 46.15
N VAL A 32 7.10 -10.77 45.46
CA VAL A 32 7.84 -11.72 44.62
C VAL A 32 9.31 -11.81 45.03
N ALA A 33 10.03 -12.81 44.54
CA ALA A 33 11.46 -12.93 44.77
C ALA A 33 12.25 -11.82 44.04
N LYS A 34 13.37 -11.37 44.62
CA LYS A 34 14.31 -10.41 44.00
C LYS A 34 14.78 -10.88 42.62
N SER A 35 15.03 -12.18 42.48
CA SER A 35 15.40 -12.80 41.21
C SER A 35 14.30 -12.69 40.15
N SER A 36 13.02 -12.73 40.54
CA SER A 36 11.91 -12.54 39.61
C SER A 36 11.82 -11.11 39.09
N ILE A 37 12.09 -10.11 39.95
CA ILE A 37 12.19 -8.70 39.53
C ILE A 37 13.37 -8.51 38.57
N ALA A 38 14.54 -9.06 38.90
CA ALA A 38 15.72 -8.98 38.05
C ALA A 38 15.51 -9.66 36.69
N GLU A 39 14.91 -10.86 36.67
CA GLU A 39 14.58 -11.59 35.45
C GLU A 39 13.59 -10.80 34.58
N ALA A 40 12.52 -10.27 35.18
CA ALA A 40 11.54 -9.46 34.45
C ALA A 40 12.16 -8.17 33.88
N ALA A 41 13.04 -7.51 34.62
CA ALA A 41 13.75 -6.32 34.15
C ALA A 41 14.69 -6.63 32.98
N ILE A 42 15.44 -7.74 33.04
CA ILE A 42 16.33 -8.18 31.96
C ILE A 42 15.51 -8.55 30.71
N ILE A 43 14.43 -9.33 30.88
CA ILE A 43 13.54 -9.67 29.76
C ILE A 43 12.95 -8.41 29.14
N SER A 44 12.45 -7.48 29.97
CA SER A 44 11.88 -6.22 29.50
C SER A 44 12.91 -5.41 28.73
N PHE A 45 14.14 -5.26 29.24
CA PHE A 45 15.21 -4.52 28.57
C PHE A 45 15.56 -5.14 27.20
N LEU A 46 15.76 -6.46 27.15
CA LEU A 46 16.09 -7.16 25.91
C LEU A 46 14.94 -7.11 24.89
N THR A 47 13.69 -7.15 25.37
CA THR A 47 12.50 -7.12 24.50
C THR A 47 12.16 -5.70 24.03
N ALA A 48 12.35 -4.68 24.89
CA ALA A 48 12.10 -3.28 24.56
C ALA A 48 13.03 -2.81 23.44
N ASP A 49 14.31 -3.18 23.52
CA ASP A 49 15.30 -2.88 22.48
C ASP A 49 14.92 -3.50 21.12
N ASP A 50 14.39 -4.72 21.13
CA ASP A 50 13.90 -5.39 19.92
C ASP A 50 12.60 -4.76 19.39
N ALA A 51 11.70 -4.36 20.28
CA ALA A 51 10.46 -3.66 19.94
C ALA A 51 10.76 -2.30 19.30
N ASP A 52 11.61 -1.47 19.91
CA ASP A 52 12.00 -0.16 19.40
C ASP A 52 12.68 -0.26 18.03
N ARG A 53 13.58 -1.23 17.85
CA ARG A 53 14.22 -1.50 16.55
C ARG A 53 13.20 -1.93 15.50
N TRP A 54 12.25 -2.78 15.87
CA TRP A 54 11.22 -3.26 14.96
C TRP A 54 10.24 -2.14 14.58
N GLU A 55 9.80 -1.34 15.54
CA GLU A 55 8.94 -0.17 15.32
C GLU A 55 9.62 0.85 14.41
N ALA A 56 10.91 1.13 14.62
CA ALA A 56 11.67 2.01 13.75
C ALA A 56 11.80 1.45 12.32
N ALA A 57 12.04 0.14 12.17
CA ALA A 57 12.12 -0.51 10.86
C ALA A 57 10.76 -0.51 10.13
N LEU A 58 9.67 -0.75 10.87
CA LEU A 58 8.31 -0.72 10.36
C LEU A 58 7.93 0.69 9.90
N THR A 59 8.18 1.71 10.72
CA THR A 59 7.94 3.13 10.39
C THR A 59 8.68 3.51 9.11
N ARG A 60 9.98 3.19 9.01
CA ARG A 60 10.77 3.43 7.78
C ARG A 60 10.24 2.69 6.55
N ARG A 61 9.62 1.51 6.73
CA ARG A 61 9.01 0.76 5.64
C ARG A 61 7.69 1.40 5.22
N LEU A 62 6.86 1.82 6.18
CA LEU A 62 5.62 2.54 5.92
C LEU A 62 5.90 3.87 5.21
N ASP A 63 6.86 4.66 5.67
CA ASP A 63 7.25 5.91 5.01
C ASP A 63 7.67 5.70 3.55
N ARG A 64 8.40 4.61 3.27
CA ARG A 64 8.77 4.24 1.90
C ARG A 64 7.57 3.82 1.05
N LEU A 65 6.62 3.08 1.64
CA LEU A 65 5.39 2.71 0.95
C LEU A 65 4.54 3.94 0.65
N THR A 66 4.34 4.84 1.60
CA THR A 66 3.62 6.10 1.41
C THR A 66 4.23 6.91 0.27
N ARG A 67 5.55 7.13 0.28
CA ARG A 67 6.23 7.84 -0.82
C ARG A 67 6.10 7.14 -2.18
N SER A 68 6.01 5.81 -2.18
CA SER A 68 5.79 5.05 -3.41
C SER A 68 4.36 5.24 -3.92
N VAL A 69 3.37 5.25 -3.03
CA VAL A 69 1.96 5.53 -3.35
C VAL A 69 1.84 6.96 -3.89
N ASP A 70 2.38 7.96 -3.20
CA ASP A 70 2.35 9.36 -3.65
C ASP A 70 3.01 9.56 -5.03
N ARG A 71 3.97 8.71 -5.39
CA ARG A 71 4.58 8.71 -6.72
C ARG A 71 3.65 8.10 -7.75
N VAL A 72 3.09 6.93 -7.46
CA VAL A 72 2.13 6.24 -8.34
C VAL A 72 0.89 7.11 -8.57
N GLU A 73 0.40 7.80 -7.56
CA GLU A 73 -0.73 8.74 -7.69
C GLU A 73 -0.40 9.88 -8.66
N ARG A 74 0.78 10.50 -8.54
CA ARG A 74 1.23 11.54 -9.49
C ARG A 74 1.42 11.01 -10.91
N ASP A 75 2.04 9.84 -11.05
CA ASP A 75 2.24 9.22 -12.35
C ASP A 75 0.89 8.83 -13.00
N LEU A 76 -0.08 8.40 -12.19
CA LEU A 76 -1.44 8.10 -12.63
C LEU A 76 -2.21 9.37 -13.02
N GLU A 77 -2.13 10.44 -12.23
CA GLU A 77 -2.74 11.74 -12.54
C GLU A 77 -2.22 12.26 -13.88
N PHE A 78 -0.89 12.26 -14.07
CA PHE A 78 -0.28 12.61 -15.35
C PHE A 78 -0.77 11.72 -16.50
N SER A 79 -0.86 10.40 -16.28
CA SER A 79 -1.34 9.46 -17.29
C SER A 79 -2.80 9.71 -17.69
N VAL A 80 -3.67 10.03 -16.72
CA VAL A 80 -5.07 10.39 -16.97
C VAL A 80 -5.17 11.68 -17.76
N GLU A 81 -4.38 12.70 -17.42
CA GLU A 81 -4.35 13.97 -18.15
C GLU A 81 -3.86 13.78 -19.59
N ALA A 82 -2.75 13.07 -19.77
CA ALA A 82 -2.20 12.76 -21.11
C ALA A 82 -3.20 11.98 -21.97
N LEU A 83 -3.89 10.99 -21.39
CA LEU A 83 -4.92 10.22 -22.08
C LEU A 83 -6.13 11.09 -22.46
N ALA A 84 -6.59 11.96 -21.56
CA ALA A 84 -7.68 12.89 -21.86
C ALA A 84 -7.32 13.83 -23.00
N LEU A 85 -6.09 14.38 -23.00
CA LEU A 85 -5.57 15.21 -24.09
C LEU A 85 -5.49 14.44 -25.41
N TYR A 86 -5.00 13.20 -25.39
CA TYR A 86 -4.94 12.34 -26.56
C TYR A 86 -6.33 12.05 -27.14
N ILE A 87 -7.29 11.62 -26.30
CA ILE A 87 -8.67 11.34 -26.73
C ILE A 87 -9.30 12.60 -27.33
N ARG A 88 -9.14 13.76 -26.67
CA ARG A 88 -9.64 15.03 -27.19
C ARG A 88 -9.02 15.35 -28.55
N ALA A 89 -7.70 15.24 -28.68
CA ALA A 89 -7.01 15.49 -29.94
C ALA A 89 -7.48 14.53 -31.04
N TRP A 90 -7.66 13.24 -30.74
CA TRP A 90 -8.13 12.24 -31.70
C TRP A 90 -9.57 12.47 -32.15
N LEU A 91 -10.48 12.79 -31.22
CA LEU A 91 -11.90 13.03 -31.54
C LEU A 91 -12.14 14.36 -32.25
N THR A 92 -11.27 15.34 -32.03
CA THR A 92 -11.34 16.67 -32.66
C THR A 92 -10.47 16.80 -33.92
N ALA A 93 -9.55 15.85 -34.15
CA ALA A 93 -8.80 15.77 -35.40
C ALA A 93 -9.79 15.62 -36.56
N THR A 94 -9.88 16.67 -37.37
CA THR A 94 -10.73 16.67 -38.56
C THR A 94 -9.84 16.52 -39.79
N PRO A 95 -10.13 15.61 -40.73
CA PRO A 95 -9.42 15.56 -42.01
C PRO A 95 -9.46 16.94 -42.69
N PRO A 96 -8.42 17.34 -43.44
CA PRO A 96 -8.44 18.60 -44.17
C PRO A 96 -9.64 18.63 -45.11
N LEU A 97 -10.62 19.48 -44.81
CA LEU A 97 -11.83 19.68 -45.61
C LEU A 97 -11.55 20.76 -46.67
N PRO A 98 -12.20 20.68 -47.85
CA PRO A 98 -12.09 21.71 -48.90
C PRO A 98 -12.38 23.11 -48.36
N GLU A 99 -11.70 24.13 -48.90
CA GLU A 99 -11.87 25.54 -48.53
C GLU A 99 -13.36 25.94 -48.63
N GLY A 100 -14.04 26.03 -47.49
CA GLY A 100 -15.48 26.31 -47.39
C GLY A 100 -16.22 25.54 -46.29
N ALA A 101 -15.71 24.38 -45.85
CA ALA A 101 -16.37 23.54 -44.82
C ALA A 101 -15.66 23.52 -43.45
N GLN A 102 -14.63 24.34 -43.26
CA GLN A 102 -13.76 24.30 -42.07
C GLN A 102 -14.46 24.72 -40.77
N ALA A 103 -15.53 25.53 -40.83
CA ALA A 103 -16.26 25.98 -39.63
C ALA A 103 -17.13 24.90 -38.96
N ALA A 104 -17.52 23.84 -39.68
CA ALA A 104 -18.35 22.75 -39.15
C ALA A 104 -17.53 21.63 -38.46
N ALA A 105 -16.22 21.62 -38.68
CA ALA A 105 -15.30 20.60 -38.18
C ALA A 105 -15.15 20.56 -36.64
N PRO A 106 -14.93 21.68 -35.93
CA PRO A 106 -14.68 21.66 -34.49
C PRO A 106 -15.90 21.26 -33.65
N ALA A 107 -17.10 21.68 -34.08
CA ALA A 107 -18.35 21.40 -33.36
C ALA A 107 -18.64 19.88 -33.28
N LYS A 108 -18.41 19.16 -34.38
CA LYS A 108 -18.63 17.72 -34.47
C LYS A 108 -17.59 16.89 -33.69
N GLY A 109 -16.42 17.45 -33.43
CA GLY A 109 -15.42 16.82 -32.56
C GLY A 109 -15.80 16.92 -31.08
N ARG A 110 -16.35 18.07 -30.68
CA ARG A 110 -16.83 18.29 -29.32
C ARG A 110 -18.02 17.39 -28.95
N GLU A 111 -19.00 17.26 -29.85
CA GLU A 111 -20.15 16.36 -29.67
C GLU A 111 -19.72 14.89 -29.47
N ARG A 112 -18.71 14.44 -30.24
CA ARG A 112 -18.13 13.10 -30.10
C ARG A 112 -17.43 12.90 -28.76
N TYR A 113 -16.71 13.92 -28.27
CA TYR A 113 -16.07 13.89 -26.95
C TYR A 113 -17.09 13.78 -25.82
N GLU A 114 -18.13 14.61 -25.83
CA GLU A 114 -19.19 14.60 -24.80
C GLU A 114 -19.91 13.23 -24.78
N SER A 115 -20.26 12.70 -25.96
CA SER A 115 -20.86 11.35 -26.09
C SER A 115 -19.96 10.24 -25.54
N PHE A 116 -18.64 10.34 -25.76
CA PHE A 116 -17.67 9.38 -25.23
C PHE A 116 -17.61 9.42 -23.70
N ILE A 117 -17.55 10.61 -23.10
CA ILE A 117 -17.50 10.78 -21.64
C ILE A 117 -18.75 10.20 -20.97
N GLU A 118 -19.94 10.42 -21.55
CA GLU A 118 -21.17 9.82 -21.04
C GLU A 118 -21.16 8.29 -21.11
N ALA A 119 -20.73 7.72 -22.24
CA ALA A 119 -20.65 6.27 -22.42
C ALA A 119 -19.67 5.65 -21.41
N LEU A 120 -18.52 6.29 -21.21
CA LEU A 120 -17.52 5.88 -20.21
C LEU A 120 -18.09 5.95 -18.80
N GLY A 121 -18.78 7.04 -18.44
CA GLY A 121 -19.43 7.20 -17.13
C GLY A 121 -20.46 6.11 -16.85
N ARG A 122 -21.34 5.82 -17.82
CA ARG A 122 -22.32 4.71 -17.71
C ARG A 122 -21.65 3.36 -17.49
N ARG A 123 -20.53 3.12 -18.17
CA ARG A 123 -19.78 1.87 -18.05
C ARG A 123 -19.11 1.72 -16.68
N LEU A 124 -18.46 2.78 -16.20
CA LEU A 124 -17.82 2.83 -14.87
C LEU A 124 -18.85 2.58 -13.76
N ALA A 125 -20.03 3.21 -13.83
CA ALA A 125 -21.12 3.00 -12.88
C ALA A 125 -21.61 1.54 -12.81
N ARG A 126 -21.46 0.77 -13.90
CA ARG A 126 -21.80 -0.66 -13.97
C ARG A 126 -20.67 -1.57 -13.47
N GLY A 127 -19.50 -1.03 -13.10
CA GLY A 127 -18.33 -1.80 -12.66
C GLY A 127 -17.68 -2.65 -13.76
N GLN A 128 -18.01 -2.41 -15.04
CA GLN A 128 -17.49 -3.17 -16.16
C GLN A 128 -16.02 -2.81 -16.42
N ARG A 129 -15.11 -3.77 -16.24
CA ARG A 129 -13.68 -3.58 -16.47
C ARG A 129 -13.35 -3.81 -17.94
N LEU A 130 -13.18 -2.73 -18.71
CA LEU A 130 -12.78 -2.77 -20.12
C LEU A 130 -11.55 -3.65 -20.37
N ALA A 131 -10.55 -3.60 -19.48
CA ALA A 131 -9.34 -4.42 -19.60
C ALA A 131 -9.62 -5.93 -19.60
N LYS A 132 -10.67 -6.39 -18.90
CA LYS A 132 -11.06 -7.81 -18.86
C LYS A 132 -11.69 -8.24 -20.18
N GLU A 133 -12.57 -7.40 -20.73
CA GLU A 133 -13.25 -7.67 -22.01
C GLU A 133 -12.28 -7.67 -23.20
N VAL A 134 -11.36 -6.70 -23.25
CA VAL A 134 -10.32 -6.65 -24.30
C VAL A 134 -9.40 -7.87 -24.20
N LEU A 135 -9.06 -8.31 -22.99
CA LEU A 135 -8.28 -9.54 -22.80
C LEU A 135 -9.04 -10.78 -23.27
N GLU A 136 -10.35 -10.85 -23.02
CA GLU A 136 -11.23 -11.94 -23.48
C GLU A 136 -11.40 -11.94 -25.02
N GLU A 137 -11.43 -10.77 -25.66
CA GLU A 137 -11.52 -10.62 -27.12
C GLU A 137 -10.20 -10.94 -27.84
N ILE A 138 -9.05 -10.70 -27.18
CA ILE A 138 -7.72 -11.05 -27.71
C ILE A 138 -7.42 -12.54 -27.54
N GLN A 139 -8.06 -13.25 -26.60
CA GLN A 139 -7.93 -14.70 -26.52
C GLN A 139 -8.72 -15.33 -27.68
N PRO A 140 -8.04 -15.94 -28.67
CA PRO A 140 -8.75 -16.63 -29.74
C PRO A 140 -9.52 -17.79 -29.12
N SER A 141 -10.74 -18.03 -29.59
CA SER A 141 -11.52 -19.21 -29.25
C SER A 141 -10.75 -20.47 -29.63
N ALA A 142 -9.92 -20.98 -28.71
CA ALA A 142 -9.31 -22.28 -28.79
C ALA A 142 -10.39 -23.32 -28.53
N GLY A 143 -11.15 -23.66 -29.57
CA GLY A 143 -12.17 -24.70 -29.48
C GLY A 143 -13.33 -24.52 -30.43
N ASP A 144 -13.07 -24.33 -31.72
CA ASP A 144 -14.02 -24.76 -32.73
C ASP A 144 -13.25 -25.44 -33.86
N GLY A 145 -13.11 -26.75 -33.72
CA GLY A 145 -12.21 -27.56 -34.54
C GLY A 145 -12.04 -28.97 -33.99
N ALA A 146 -13.13 -29.65 -33.64
CA ALA A 146 -13.12 -31.10 -33.54
C ALA A 146 -14.53 -31.69 -33.78
N SER A 147 -14.66 -32.25 -34.98
CA SER A 147 -15.62 -33.27 -35.46
C SER A 147 -17.04 -32.82 -35.81
#